data_AF-A0A913YQW8-F1
#
_entry.id   AF-A0A913YQW8-F1
#
_cell.length_a   1.000
_cell.length_b   1.000
_cell.length_c   1.000
_cell.angle_alpha   90.00
_cell.angle_beta   90.00
_cell.angle_gamma   90.00
#
_symmetry.space_group_name_H-M   'P 1'
#
loop_
_entity.id
_entity.type
_entity.pdbx_description
1 polymer ?
#
loop_
_entity_poly.entity_id
_entity_poly.type
_entity_poly.pdbx_seq_one_letter_code
_entity_poly.pdbx_strand_id
1 'polypeptide(L)'
;MSSSIQVTDDDAIVKLIERYSSWNRLKRAVAWLLKFKLWLQTKKTCQSKSLTVNDLNQAETTIIKHIQRQAYPEVIKVFNGSDHRQVKAKLKGLPSSLHGLSPIIDEQGVLRVGGRLENSSVRHQIILPRCHRVTDLIIQACHEDCGHLGESYVLSHLRQRYWVIKGKSAVRRVIGKCFLCKRMNSLPMTQMMGELPKERVKPDDPPFTSVGVDFFGPIYVRQRRSHVKRYGCIFTCLATRATHIEVVESLDTDSFINAYRRFANTRGNPSVVYSDNGTNLRAGEREIHKAIQEWNQDKINQTLSQKNVQWYFNPPKASHMGGVWERVIRSIRKIMRAILGSKVVTDEVLRTTMSEVQAILNSRPLTPLSNDVKDMEVLTPNHLLLLRSNANLPLGLHSEEHGYCRRRWKQVQHLANVFWQRWLKEYLPIMQVRQKWLRPQRNLQDGDLVLIADENTPRGKWPIGKVTKVNKGRDGLVRSACLSTSSGSMVTRPITKLCFLEHQEQ
;
A
#
# COMPACT_ATOMS: atom_id res chain seq x y z
N MET A 1 35.17 40.73 41.00
CA MET A 1 34.11 40.97 40.00
C MET A 1 33.49 39.62 39.65
N SER A 2 32.40 39.29 40.36
CA SER A 2 31.73 37.99 40.29
C SER A 2 30.69 38.04 39.18
N SER A 3 31.03 37.54 37.99
CA SER A 3 30.10 37.44 36.87
C SER A 3 29.07 36.34 37.16
N SER A 4 27.91 36.76 37.67
CA SER A 4 26.72 35.93 37.82
C SER A 4 26.27 35.42 36.44
N ILE A 5 26.47 34.13 36.19
CA ILE A 5 25.88 33.44 35.04
C ILE A 5 24.37 33.39 35.28
N GLN A 6 23.61 34.26 34.62
CA GLN A 6 22.15 34.18 34.58
C GLN A 6 21.73 33.02 33.69
N VAL A 7 21.73 31.79 34.24
CA VAL A 7 20.95 30.70 33.64
C VAL A 7 19.50 30.98 34.00
N THR A 8 18.67 31.32 33.02
CA THR A 8 17.22 31.38 33.22
C THR A 8 16.72 29.98 33.59
N ASP A 9 16.17 29.81 34.80
CA ASP A 9 15.74 28.52 35.39
C ASP A 9 14.85 27.66 34.44
N ASP A 10 14.09 28.29 33.55
CA ASP A 10 13.22 27.61 32.59
C ASP A 10 14.00 26.80 31.52
N ASP A 11 15.19 27.24 31.11
CA ASP A 11 15.96 26.59 30.03
C ASP A 11 16.55 25.24 30.48
N ALA A 12 16.97 25.13 31.75
CA ALA A 12 17.54 23.90 32.30
C ALA A 12 16.49 22.78 32.46
N ILE A 13 15.27 23.13 32.89
CA ILE A 13 14.18 22.16 33.09
C ILE A 13 13.65 21.67 31.74
N VAL A 14 13.51 22.56 30.75
CA VAL A 14 13.10 22.18 29.39
C VAL A 14 14.11 21.22 28.77
N LYS A 15 15.41 21.53 28.83
CA LYS A 15 16.49 20.63 28.37
C LYS A 15 16.46 19.27 29.08
N LEU A 16 16.17 19.25 30.38
CA LEU A 16 16.00 18.00 31.12
C LEU A 16 14.82 17.18 30.57
N ILE A 17 13.66 17.81 30.38
CA ILE A 17 12.45 17.14 29.87
C ILE A 17 12.68 16.57 28.47
N GLU A 18 13.35 17.31 27.59
CA GLU A 18 13.64 16.89 26.21
C GLU A 18 14.57 15.68 26.14
N ARG A 19 15.51 15.56 27.09
CA ARG A 19 16.46 14.44 27.15
C ARG A 19 15.82 13.09 27.45
N TYR A 20 14.63 13.06 28.08
CA TYR A 20 13.99 11.81 28.46
C TYR A 20 12.96 11.33 27.42
N SER A 21 12.99 10.02 27.15
CA SER A 21 12.05 9.31 26.29
C SER A 21 10.96 8.55 27.05
N SER A 22 11.05 8.46 28.38
CA SER A 22 10.12 7.72 29.23
C SER A 22 9.67 8.55 30.42
N TRP A 23 8.36 8.55 30.67
CA TRP A 23 7.74 9.23 31.81
C TRP A 23 8.31 8.76 33.15
N ASN A 24 8.47 7.45 33.33
CA ASN A 24 8.98 6.87 34.57
C ASN A 24 10.46 7.24 34.81
N ARG A 25 11.27 7.32 33.76
CA ARG A 25 12.67 7.77 33.86
C ARG A 25 12.75 9.25 34.23
N LEU A 26 11.94 10.10 33.60
CA LEU A 26 11.86 11.52 33.93
C LEU A 26 11.43 11.74 35.39
N LYS A 27 10.38 11.05 35.86
CA LYS A 27 9.94 11.11 37.26
C LYS A 27 11.05 10.73 38.24
N ARG A 28 11.77 9.64 37.98
CA ARG A 28 12.89 9.19 38.83
C ARG A 28 14.03 10.21 38.87
N ALA A 29 14.39 10.79 37.73
CA ALA A 29 15.43 11.80 37.65
C ALA A 29 15.07 13.05 38.45
N VAL A 30 13.85 13.57 38.26
CA VAL A 30 13.37 14.74 39.02
C VAL A 30 13.24 14.43 40.51
N ALA A 31 12.81 13.22 40.89
CA ALA A 31 12.77 12.82 42.30
C ALA A 31 14.16 12.83 42.96
N TRP A 32 15.19 12.36 42.25
CA TRP A 32 16.57 12.45 42.73
C TRP A 32 17.06 13.90 42.85
N LEU A 33 16.74 14.76 41.86
CA LEU A 33 17.08 16.18 41.92
C LEU A 33 16.40 16.89 43.10
N LEU A 34 15.14 16.57 43.39
CA LEU A 34 14.43 17.12 44.54
C LEU A 34 15.05 16.65 45.87
N LYS A 35 15.44 15.38 45.98
CA LYS A 35 16.19 14.88 47.14
C LYS A 35 17.54 15.58 47.30
N PHE A 36 18.27 15.75 46.21
CA PHE A 36 19.54 16.45 46.23
C PHE A 36 19.39 17.93 46.65
N LYS A 37 18.35 18.60 46.14
CA LYS A 37 17.99 19.95 46.57
C LYS A 37 17.69 20.01 48.07
N LEU A 38 16.89 19.07 48.58
CA LEU A 38 16.57 19.02 50.01
C LEU A 38 17.81 18.78 50.87
N TRP A 39 18.72 17.91 50.41
CA TRP A 39 20.00 17.66 51.06
C TRP A 39 20.87 18.92 51.13
N LEU A 40 21.02 19.64 50.02
CA LEU A 40 21.75 20.91 49.98
C LEU A 40 21.17 21.96 50.93
N GLN A 41 19.84 22.03 51.03
CA GLN A 41 19.14 23.01 51.87
C GLN A 41 19.22 22.68 53.37
N THR A 42 19.13 21.40 53.73
CA THR A 42 19.03 20.98 55.15
C THR A 42 20.38 20.59 55.75
N LYS A 43 21.41 20.32 54.93
CA LYS A 43 22.74 19.79 55.34
C LYS A 43 22.67 18.55 56.25
N LYS A 44 21.51 17.90 56.39
CA LYS A 44 21.33 16.66 57.14
C LYS A 44 21.68 15.47 56.25
N THR A 45 22.28 14.43 56.82
CA THR A 45 22.61 13.18 56.12
C THR A 45 21.37 12.62 55.42
N CYS A 46 21.44 12.41 54.11
CA CYS A 46 20.38 11.76 53.34
C CYS A 46 20.17 10.33 53.89
N GLN A 47 19.15 10.13 54.73
CA GLN A 47 18.92 8.86 55.42
C GLN A 47 18.40 7.72 54.50
N SER A 48 18.05 8.00 53.23
CA SER A 48 17.49 6.99 52.33
C SER A 48 18.22 6.92 50.99
N LYS A 49 18.88 5.76 50.74
CA LYS A 49 19.58 5.41 49.49
C LYS A 49 18.62 5.04 48.33
N SER A 50 17.31 5.06 48.55
CA SER A 50 16.30 4.64 47.56
C SER A 50 15.25 5.73 47.35
N LEU A 51 14.55 5.67 46.20
CA LEU A 51 13.37 6.52 45.96
C LEU A 51 12.13 5.85 46.54
N THR A 52 11.35 6.60 47.31
CA THR A 52 10.05 6.17 47.83
C THR A 52 8.93 6.53 46.84
N VAL A 53 7.75 5.94 47.03
CA VAL A 53 6.54 6.31 46.24
C VAL A 53 6.18 7.78 46.44
N ASN A 54 6.38 8.32 47.66
CA ASN A 54 6.13 9.72 47.94
C ASN A 54 7.08 10.64 47.16
N ASP A 55 8.38 10.28 47.05
CA ASP A 55 9.35 11.03 46.25
C ASP A 55 8.91 11.10 44.78
N LEU A 56 8.41 10.00 44.23
CA LEU A 56 7.90 9.93 42.85
C LEU A 56 6.62 10.75 42.66
N ASN A 57 5.70 10.74 43.63
CA ASN A 57 4.48 11.55 43.60
C ASN A 57 4.79 13.05 43.69
N GLN A 58 5.76 13.44 44.53
CA GLN A 58 6.24 14.82 44.62
C GLN A 58 6.92 15.27 43.32
N ALA A 59 7.74 14.41 42.73
CA ALA A 59 8.37 14.70 41.43
C ALA A 59 7.33 14.88 40.32
N GLU A 60 6.34 13.98 40.24
CA GLU A 60 5.23 14.09 39.30
C GLU A 60 4.46 15.40 39.46
N THR A 61 4.09 15.73 40.70
CA THR A 61 3.37 16.97 41.03
C THR A 61 4.17 18.20 40.62
N THR A 62 5.48 18.19 40.87
CA THR A 62 6.39 19.30 40.53
C THR A 62 6.50 19.49 39.02
N ILE A 63 6.64 18.40 38.26
CA ILE A 63 6.69 18.45 36.79
C ILE A 63 5.38 19.00 36.24
N ILE A 64 4.24 18.50 36.73
CA ILE A 64 2.91 18.92 36.28
C ILE A 64 2.68 20.41 36.55
N LYS A 65 3.03 20.90 37.74
CA LYS A 65 2.95 22.33 38.07
C LYS A 65 3.73 23.19 37.10
N HIS A 66 4.95 22.79 36.78
CA HIS A 66 5.80 23.51 35.85
C HIS A 66 5.15 23.61 34.46
N ILE A 67 4.62 22.50 33.94
CA ILE A 67 3.91 22.46 32.66
C ILE A 67 2.66 23.33 32.66
N GLN A 68 1.89 23.30 33.75
CA GLN A 68 0.69 24.11 33.87
C GLN A 68 1.02 25.60 33.97
N ARG A 69 2.12 25.98 34.62
CA ARG A 69 2.63 27.37 34.64
C ARG A 69 3.05 27.85 33.26
N GLN A 70 3.71 27.01 32.49
CA GLN A 70 4.10 27.35 31.12
C GLN A 70 2.90 27.43 30.18
N ALA A 71 1.97 26.48 30.25
CA ALA A 71 0.85 26.40 29.31
C ALA A 71 -0.32 27.33 29.67
N TYR A 72 -0.52 27.63 30.95
CA TYR A 72 -1.66 28.39 31.47
C TYR A 72 -1.24 29.46 32.49
N PRO A 73 -0.28 30.36 32.17
CA PRO A 73 0.25 31.33 33.12
C PRO A 73 -0.85 32.27 33.65
N GLU A 74 -1.73 32.73 32.78
CA GLU A 74 -2.84 33.64 33.13
C GLU A 74 -3.83 33.00 34.11
N VAL A 75 -4.06 31.69 33.97
CA VAL A 75 -4.96 30.94 34.84
C VAL A 75 -4.39 30.85 36.24
N ILE A 76 -3.10 30.53 36.34
CA ILE A 76 -2.44 30.37 37.64
C ILE A 76 -2.31 31.71 38.37
N LYS A 77 -2.04 32.81 37.65
CA LYS A 77 -2.05 34.17 38.24
C LYS A 77 -3.41 34.50 38.87
N VAL A 78 -4.50 34.19 38.16
CA VAL A 78 -5.87 34.47 38.61
C VAL A 78 -6.21 33.75 39.91
N PHE A 79 -5.77 32.49 40.07
CA PHE A 79 -6.04 31.70 41.28
C PHE A 79 -5.11 32.02 42.46
N ASN A 80 -3.93 32.59 42.22
CA ASN A 80 -3.03 33.04 43.28
C ASN A 80 -3.42 34.42 43.86
N GLY A 81 -4.27 35.19 43.17
CA GLY A 81 -4.81 36.45 43.68
C GLY A 81 -5.99 36.20 44.64
N SER A 82 -5.89 36.78 45.84
CA SER A 82 -6.61 36.51 47.11
C SER A 82 -8.15 36.42 47.13
N ASP A 83 -8.85 36.53 46.00
CA ASP A 83 -10.31 36.55 45.94
C ASP A 83 -10.90 35.26 45.33
N HIS A 84 -11.01 34.24 46.16
CA HIS A 84 -11.66 32.96 45.82
C HIS A 84 -13.18 33.09 45.56
N ARG A 85 -13.82 34.20 45.94
CA ARG A 85 -15.28 34.41 45.77
C ARG A 85 -15.70 34.93 44.38
N GLN A 86 -14.77 35.35 43.52
CA GLN A 86 -15.07 35.88 42.18
C GLN A 86 -14.64 34.97 41.00
N VAL A 87 -14.44 33.67 41.25
CA VAL A 87 -13.96 32.72 40.22
C VAL A 87 -14.83 32.74 38.95
N LYS A 88 -16.17 32.84 39.08
CA LYS A 88 -17.10 32.87 37.92
C LYS A 88 -16.96 34.10 37.02
N ALA A 89 -16.62 35.28 37.56
CA ALA A 89 -16.44 36.50 36.76
C ALA A 89 -15.09 36.50 36.02
N LYS A 90 -14.07 35.85 36.61
CA LYS A 90 -12.71 35.74 36.04
C LYS A 90 -12.57 34.64 34.96
N LEU A 91 -13.58 33.78 34.77
CA LEU A 91 -13.60 32.76 33.69
C LEU A 91 -13.65 33.37 32.27
N LYS A 92 -14.07 34.63 32.11
CA LYS A 92 -14.14 35.32 30.80
C LYS A 92 -12.76 35.48 30.12
N GLY A 93 -11.66 35.41 30.86
CA GLY A 93 -10.29 35.50 30.33
C GLY A 93 -9.60 34.16 30.04
N LEU A 94 -10.26 33.03 30.30
CA LEU A 94 -9.68 31.70 30.08
C LEU A 94 -9.61 31.34 28.59
N PRO A 95 -8.64 30.51 28.16
CA PRO A 95 -8.70 29.85 26.87
C PRO A 95 -10.03 29.11 26.71
N SER A 96 -10.71 29.26 25.58
CA SER A 96 -11.99 28.62 25.29
C SER A 96 -11.98 27.09 25.51
N SER A 97 -10.81 26.46 25.40
CA SER A 97 -10.61 25.04 25.68
C SER A 97 -10.78 24.62 27.15
N LEU A 98 -10.78 25.56 28.09
CA LEU A 98 -10.91 25.32 29.54
C LEU A 98 -12.28 25.69 30.12
N HIS A 99 -13.10 26.47 29.41
CA HIS A 99 -14.38 26.99 29.94
C HIS A 99 -15.33 25.87 30.36
N GLY A 100 -15.44 24.82 29.55
CA GLY A 100 -16.30 23.67 29.86
C GLY A 100 -15.82 22.78 31.01
N LEU A 101 -14.60 23.01 31.54
CA LEU A 101 -13.98 22.18 32.58
C LEU A 101 -14.01 22.81 33.97
N SER A 102 -14.48 24.06 34.09
CA SER A 102 -14.58 24.81 35.38
C SER A 102 -13.37 24.54 36.30
N PRO A 103 -12.14 24.91 35.88
CA PRO A 103 -10.92 24.44 36.51
C PRO A 103 -10.80 24.88 37.97
N ILE A 104 -10.20 24.03 38.81
CA ILE A 104 -9.92 24.27 40.23
C ILE A 104 -8.44 24.04 40.53
N ILE A 105 -7.90 24.66 41.58
CA ILE A 105 -6.55 24.36 42.08
C ILE A 105 -6.68 23.52 43.35
N ASP A 106 -5.98 22.38 43.42
CA ASP A 106 -5.95 21.54 44.62
C ASP A 106 -5.05 22.12 45.72
N GLU A 107 -5.09 21.52 46.92
CA GLU A 107 -4.24 21.89 48.05
C GLU A 107 -2.74 21.81 47.72
N GLN A 108 -2.39 20.92 46.78
CA GLN A 108 -1.03 20.79 46.30
C GLN A 108 -0.69 21.85 45.26
N GLY A 109 -1.58 22.74 44.81
CA GLY A 109 -1.29 23.78 43.82
C GLY A 109 -1.30 23.30 42.36
N VAL A 110 -2.01 22.21 42.05
CA VAL A 110 -2.18 21.63 40.71
C VAL A 110 -3.54 21.99 40.14
N LEU A 111 -3.58 22.38 38.87
CA LEU A 111 -4.81 22.67 38.14
C LEU A 111 -5.53 21.36 37.77
N ARG A 112 -6.78 21.23 38.22
CA ARG A 112 -7.66 20.08 37.99
C ARG A 112 -8.97 20.48 37.34
N VAL A 113 -9.63 19.49 36.74
CA VAL A 113 -10.98 19.60 36.22
C VAL A 113 -11.92 19.76 37.41
N GLY A 114 -12.68 20.84 37.43
CA GLY A 114 -13.87 20.93 38.27
C GLY A 114 -15.10 20.55 37.45
N GLY A 115 -16.29 20.89 37.96
CA GLY A 115 -17.52 20.72 37.20
C GLY A 115 -18.66 20.17 38.05
N ARG A 116 -19.60 19.49 37.39
CA ARG A 116 -20.91 19.13 37.96
C ARG A 116 -20.90 17.92 38.90
N LEU A 117 -19.74 17.29 39.09
CA LEU A 117 -19.59 16.05 39.87
C LEU A 117 -18.88 16.25 41.21
N GLU A 118 -18.94 17.47 41.74
CA GLU A 118 -18.29 17.86 43.00
C GLU A 118 -18.75 17.01 44.21
N ASN A 119 -20.01 16.54 44.20
CA ASN A 119 -20.57 15.68 45.25
C ASN A 119 -20.29 14.17 45.06
N SER A 120 -19.52 13.79 44.03
CA SER A 120 -19.18 12.39 43.79
C SER A 120 -17.83 12.03 44.44
N SER A 121 -17.63 10.76 44.76
CA SER A 121 -16.33 10.24 45.23
C SER A 121 -15.26 10.20 44.13
N VAL A 122 -15.58 10.65 42.91
CA VAL A 122 -14.68 10.61 41.76
C VAL A 122 -13.62 11.71 41.89
N ARG A 123 -12.35 11.31 41.88
CA ARG A 123 -11.22 12.24 41.97
C ARG A 123 -11.20 13.19 40.76
N HIS A 124 -11.04 14.49 41.02
CA HIS A 124 -10.85 15.51 40.01
C HIS A 124 -9.57 15.25 39.19
N GLN A 125 -9.71 15.11 37.86
CA GLN A 125 -8.59 14.81 36.97
C GLN A 125 -7.65 16.00 36.81
N ILE A 126 -6.35 15.75 36.66
CA ILE A 126 -5.33 16.79 36.45
C ILE A 126 -5.38 17.31 35.01
N ILE A 127 -5.46 18.62 34.81
CA ILE A 127 -5.52 19.20 33.47
C ILE A 127 -4.12 19.24 32.84
N LEU A 128 -4.00 18.69 31.63
CA LEU A 128 -2.76 18.69 30.85
C LEU A 128 -2.93 19.39 29.48
N PRO A 129 -1.91 20.13 29.00
CA PRO A 129 -1.93 20.75 27.69
C PRO A 129 -1.80 19.73 26.56
N ARG A 130 -2.43 20.04 25.41
CA ARG A 130 -2.50 19.17 24.23
C ARG A 130 -1.14 18.88 23.59
N CYS A 131 -0.29 19.89 23.50
CA CYS A 131 0.97 19.86 22.76
C CYS A 131 2.11 20.19 23.73
N HIS A 132 2.55 19.19 24.50
CA HIS A 132 3.68 19.33 25.40
C HIS A 132 4.42 17.99 25.50
N ARG A 133 5.75 18.04 25.58
CA ARG A 133 6.59 16.82 25.60
C ARG A 133 6.22 15.88 26.73
N VAL A 134 5.99 16.42 27.93
CA VAL A 134 5.55 15.60 29.08
C VAL A 134 4.16 15.01 28.88
N THR A 135 3.22 15.73 28.27
CA THR A 135 1.92 15.14 27.93
C THR A 135 2.11 13.94 27.01
N ASP A 136 3.00 14.06 26.01
CA ASP A 136 3.31 12.97 25.11
C ASP A 136 3.94 11.77 25.83
N LEU A 137 4.86 12.02 26.78
CA LEU A 137 5.46 10.97 27.60
C LEU A 137 4.42 10.25 28.48
N ILE A 138 3.47 10.98 29.05
CA ILE A 138 2.38 10.40 29.86
C ILE A 138 1.45 9.56 28.99
N ILE A 139 1.05 10.08 27.81
CA ILE A 139 0.23 9.33 26.85
C ILE A 139 0.97 8.07 26.39
N GLN A 140 2.27 8.17 26.10
CA GLN A 140 3.09 7.04 25.68
C GLN A 140 3.17 5.97 26.77
N ALA A 141 3.41 6.35 28.03
CA ALA A 141 3.43 5.41 29.15
C ALA A 141 2.06 4.71 29.32
N CYS A 142 0.96 5.48 29.29
CA CYS A 142 -0.40 4.94 29.34
C CYS A 142 -0.68 3.98 28.18
N HIS A 143 -0.20 4.29 26.97
CA HIS A 143 -0.35 3.45 25.80
C HIS A 143 0.43 2.12 25.93
N GLU A 144 1.62 2.14 26.51
CA GLU A 144 2.43 0.95 26.83
C GLU A 144 1.77 0.11 27.94
N ASP A 145 1.30 0.74 29.02
CA ASP A 145 0.63 0.08 30.14
C ASP A 145 -0.69 -0.60 29.70
N CYS A 146 -1.40 0.01 28.75
CA CYS A 146 -2.59 -0.58 28.14
C CYS A 146 -2.28 -1.68 27.10
N GLY A 147 -1.03 -2.09 26.92
CA GLY A 147 -0.67 -3.12 25.95
C GLY A 147 -0.89 -2.72 24.49
N HIS A 148 -0.66 -1.44 24.15
CA HIS A 148 -0.82 -0.89 22.80
C HIS A 148 -2.25 -0.92 22.22
N LEU A 149 -3.28 -0.96 23.07
CA LEU A 149 -4.67 -0.86 22.65
C LEU A 149 -5.02 0.48 21.98
N GLY A 150 -6.17 0.52 21.31
CA GLY A 150 -6.63 1.65 20.50
C GLY A 150 -6.92 2.93 21.28
N GLU A 151 -7.13 4.03 20.54
CA GLU A 151 -7.33 5.39 21.06
C GLU A 151 -8.33 5.47 22.22
N SER A 152 -9.48 4.81 22.10
CA SER A 152 -10.57 4.87 23.09
C SER A 152 -10.15 4.28 24.44
N TYR A 153 -9.40 3.17 24.45
CA TYR A 153 -8.93 2.51 25.67
C TYR A 153 -7.90 3.37 26.38
N VAL A 154 -6.89 3.85 25.64
CA VAL A 154 -5.85 4.73 26.17
C VAL A 154 -6.46 6.01 26.73
N LEU A 155 -7.44 6.60 26.04
CA LEU A 155 -8.13 7.80 26.53
C LEU A 155 -8.93 7.52 27.81
N SER A 156 -9.60 6.37 27.90
CA SER A 156 -10.36 5.97 29.09
C SER A 156 -9.44 5.79 30.29
N HIS A 157 -8.34 5.05 30.12
CA HIS A 157 -7.35 4.85 31.19
C HIS A 157 -6.71 6.18 31.60
N LEU A 158 -6.35 7.02 30.64
CA LEU A 158 -5.80 8.35 30.91
C LEU A 158 -6.77 9.23 31.71
N ARG A 159 -8.08 9.18 31.42
CA ARG A 159 -9.15 9.92 32.13
C ARG A 159 -9.36 9.51 33.57
N GLN A 160 -8.80 8.38 34.02
CA GLN A 160 -8.85 8.03 35.45
C GLN A 160 -8.03 9.00 36.31
N ARG A 161 -7.00 9.65 35.74
CA ARG A 161 -6.09 10.54 36.48
C ARG A 161 -5.87 11.91 35.81
N TYR A 162 -5.90 11.97 34.49
CA TYR A 162 -5.55 13.15 33.70
C TYR A 162 -6.65 13.55 32.72
N TRP A 163 -6.78 14.84 32.48
CA TRP A 163 -7.62 15.42 31.47
C TRP A 163 -6.78 16.22 30.47
N VAL A 164 -6.47 15.60 29.34
CA VAL A 164 -5.73 16.27 28.26
C VAL A 164 -6.69 17.08 27.39
N ILE A 165 -6.39 18.37 27.19
CA ILE A 165 -7.17 19.21 26.27
C ILE A 165 -7.13 18.61 24.87
N LYS A 166 -8.30 18.47 24.23
CA LYS A 166 -8.46 17.77 22.94
C LYS A 166 -7.82 16.36 22.96
N GLY A 167 -7.99 15.64 24.08
CA GLY A 167 -7.33 14.36 24.38
C GLY A 167 -7.36 13.32 23.26
N LYS A 168 -8.50 13.11 22.59
CA LYS A 168 -8.61 12.21 21.41
C LYS A 168 -7.53 12.48 20.36
N SER A 169 -7.37 13.76 20.00
CA SER A 169 -6.38 14.17 18.99
C SER A 169 -4.94 14.01 19.47
N ALA A 170 -4.67 14.25 20.76
CA ALA A 170 -3.35 14.08 21.35
C ALA A 170 -2.96 12.59 21.41
N VAL A 171 -3.88 11.74 21.87
CA VAL A 171 -3.70 10.29 21.91
C VAL A 171 -3.43 9.74 20.52
N ARG A 172 -4.25 10.11 19.52
CA ARG A 172 -4.05 9.70 18.12
C ARG A 172 -2.68 10.09 17.58
N ARG A 173 -2.22 11.31 17.89
CA ARG A 173 -0.90 11.81 17.47
C ARG A 173 0.24 11.00 18.07
N VAL A 174 0.16 10.61 19.35
CA VAL A 174 1.19 9.81 20.03
C VAL A 174 1.16 8.36 19.56
N ILE A 175 0.00 7.71 19.54
CA ILE A 175 -0.15 6.33 19.02
C ILE A 175 0.30 6.23 17.56
N GLY A 176 -0.02 7.23 16.74
CA GLY A 176 0.40 7.30 15.34
C GLY A 176 1.92 7.38 15.15
N LYS A 177 2.69 7.73 16.18
CA LYS A 177 4.16 7.68 16.18
C LYS A 177 4.72 6.38 16.75
N CYS A 178 3.91 5.58 17.46
CA CYS A 178 4.37 4.34 18.08
C CYS A 178 4.87 3.34 17.03
N PHE A 179 6.15 2.97 17.13
CA PHE A 179 6.80 2.04 16.22
C PHE A 179 6.13 0.66 16.20
N LEU A 180 5.76 0.12 17.37
CA LEU A 180 5.11 -1.19 17.48
C LEU A 180 3.73 -1.17 16.80
N CYS A 181 2.92 -0.14 17.05
CA CYS A 181 1.63 -0.01 16.39
C CYS A 181 1.77 0.16 14.87
N LYS A 182 2.73 0.97 14.39
CA LYS A 182 3.04 1.06 12.95
C LYS A 182 3.46 -0.29 12.38
N ARG A 183 4.33 -1.02 13.09
CA ARG A 183 4.82 -2.32 12.64
C ARG A 183 3.70 -3.37 12.50
N MET A 184 2.70 -3.32 13.38
CA MET A 184 1.57 -4.25 13.36
C MET A 184 0.46 -3.83 12.38
N ASN A 185 0.18 -2.52 12.28
CA ASN A 185 -1.05 -2.01 11.68
C ASN A 185 -0.85 -1.14 10.43
N SER A 186 0.38 -0.75 10.07
CA SER A 186 0.61 0.09 8.89
C SER A 186 0.09 -0.60 7.62
N LEU A 187 -0.54 0.21 6.78
CA LEU A 187 -1.04 -0.22 5.48
C LEU A 187 0.05 -0.04 4.41
N PRO A 188 0.06 -0.89 3.38
CA PRO A 188 0.92 -0.67 2.23
C PRO A 188 0.63 0.69 1.58
N MET A 189 1.69 1.35 1.14
CA MET A 189 1.60 2.64 0.49
C MET A 189 0.90 2.52 -0.86
N THR A 190 0.25 3.60 -1.26
CA THR A 190 -0.33 3.72 -2.60
C THR A 190 0.10 5.05 -3.19
N GLN A 191 0.04 5.17 -4.51
CA GLN A 191 0.33 6.41 -5.23
C GLN A 191 -0.67 6.55 -6.36
N MET A 192 -0.94 7.80 -6.75
CA MET A 192 -1.88 8.13 -7.83
C MET A 192 -1.66 7.23 -9.04
N MET A 193 -2.68 6.61 -9.61
CA MET A 193 -2.52 5.65 -10.69
C MET A 193 -1.85 6.30 -11.92
N GLY A 194 -0.75 5.69 -12.37
CA GLY A 194 0.03 6.18 -13.51
C GLY A 194 -0.72 6.06 -14.82
N GLU A 195 -0.19 6.73 -15.84
CA GLU A 195 -0.70 6.65 -17.20
C GLU A 195 -0.53 5.24 -17.79
N LEU A 196 -1.40 4.90 -18.73
CA LEU A 196 -1.28 3.65 -19.48
C LEU A 196 -0.06 3.71 -20.42
N PRO A 197 0.68 2.60 -20.59
CA PRO A 197 1.76 2.53 -21.58
C PRO A 197 1.24 2.81 -22.99
N LYS A 198 2.10 3.37 -23.87
CA LYS A 198 1.74 3.72 -25.26
C LYS A 198 1.26 2.49 -26.03
N GLU A 199 1.86 1.34 -25.73
CA GLU A 199 1.59 0.01 -26.26
C GLU A 199 0.15 -0.48 -25.99
N ARG A 200 -0.57 0.18 -25.07
CA ARG A 200 -1.98 -0.11 -24.75
C ARG A 200 -2.98 0.81 -25.42
N VAL A 201 -2.54 1.98 -25.86
CA VAL A 201 -3.43 3.09 -26.25
C VAL A 201 -3.23 3.54 -27.70
N LYS A 202 -2.20 3.04 -28.39
CA LYS A 202 -1.96 3.35 -29.79
C LYS A 202 -3.00 2.63 -30.68
N PRO A 203 -3.88 3.37 -31.38
CA PRO A 203 -4.76 2.79 -32.37
C PRO A 203 -3.98 2.37 -33.61
N ASP A 204 -4.62 1.60 -34.49
CA ASP A 204 -4.18 1.26 -35.84
C ASP A 204 -2.95 0.35 -35.98
N ASP A 205 -2.23 0.10 -34.87
CA ASP A 205 -1.20 -0.95 -34.86
C ASP A 205 -1.84 -2.33 -35.04
N PRO A 206 -1.26 -3.22 -35.88
CA PRO A 206 -1.77 -4.56 -36.05
C PRO A 206 -1.93 -5.30 -34.72
N PRO A 207 -2.96 -6.17 -34.57
CA PRO A 207 -3.07 -7.06 -33.42
C PRO A 207 -1.75 -7.75 -33.13
N PHE A 208 -1.40 -7.87 -31.85
CA PHE A 208 -0.17 -8.48 -31.39
C PHE A 208 1.14 -7.71 -31.68
N THR A 209 1.09 -6.43 -32.07
CA THR A 209 2.30 -5.59 -32.13
C THR A 209 3.03 -5.50 -30.79
N SER A 210 2.28 -5.40 -29.69
CA SER A 210 2.82 -5.52 -28.33
C SER A 210 2.09 -6.61 -27.56
N VAL A 211 2.85 -7.56 -27.01
CA VAL A 211 2.30 -8.76 -26.35
C VAL A 211 2.84 -8.96 -24.94
N GLY A 212 1.98 -9.41 -24.05
CA GLY A 212 2.37 -10.03 -22.80
C GLY A 212 2.43 -11.55 -22.95
N VAL A 213 3.49 -12.17 -22.44
CA VAL A 213 3.72 -13.61 -22.46
C VAL A 213 3.72 -14.16 -21.05
N ASP A 214 2.97 -15.25 -20.84
CA ASP A 214 2.96 -15.97 -19.58
C ASP A 214 2.69 -17.47 -19.81
N PHE A 215 2.94 -18.27 -18.79
CA PHE A 215 2.73 -19.71 -18.80
C PHE A 215 1.74 -20.15 -17.74
N PHE A 216 0.97 -21.18 -18.03
CA PHE A 216 0.05 -21.78 -17.08
C PHE A 216 0.07 -23.30 -17.16
N GLY A 217 -0.20 -23.94 -16.02
CA GLY A 217 -0.15 -25.39 -15.88
C GLY A 217 0.33 -25.77 -14.47
N PRO A 218 0.79 -27.01 -14.27
CA PRO A 218 0.81 -28.10 -15.26
C PRO A 218 -0.59 -28.62 -15.61
N ILE A 219 -0.75 -29.11 -16.84
CA ILE A 219 -1.92 -29.84 -17.34
C ILE A 219 -1.48 -31.27 -17.60
N TYR A 220 -2.16 -32.25 -16.99
CA TYR A 220 -1.82 -33.65 -17.17
C TYR A 220 -2.55 -34.21 -18.40
N VAL A 221 -1.79 -34.73 -19.35
CA VAL A 221 -2.32 -35.42 -20.53
C VAL A 221 -1.90 -36.90 -20.51
N ARG A 222 -2.73 -37.74 -21.11
CA ARG A 222 -2.44 -39.16 -21.28
C ARG A 222 -1.60 -39.36 -22.53
N GLN A 223 -0.40 -39.89 -22.36
CA GLN A 223 0.47 -40.30 -23.45
C GLN A 223 0.69 -41.82 -23.33
N ARG A 224 0.05 -42.59 -24.21
CA ARG A 224 0.04 -44.06 -24.14
C ARG A 224 -0.44 -44.58 -22.77
N ARG A 225 0.48 -45.14 -21.96
CA ARG A 225 0.25 -45.71 -20.62
C ARG A 225 0.67 -44.77 -19.47
N SER A 226 1.25 -43.59 -19.76
CA SER A 226 1.73 -42.65 -18.75
C SER A 226 0.98 -41.32 -18.78
N HIS A 227 1.03 -40.61 -17.66
CA HIS A 227 0.59 -39.22 -17.56
C HIS A 227 1.80 -38.32 -17.65
N VAL A 228 1.75 -37.36 -18.57
CA VAL A 228 2.84 -36.40 -18.79
C VAL A 228 2.32 -34.98 -18.58
N LYS A 229 3.19 -34.11 -18.08
CA LYS A 229 2.87 -32.69 -17.90
C LYS A 229 2.94 -31.98 -19.25
N ARG A 230 2.00 -31.07 -19.47
CA ARG A 230 2.00 -30.06 -20.53
C ARG A 230 1.73 -28.70 -19.91
N TYR A 231 2.12 -27.65 -20.61
CA TYR A 231 1.86 -26.28 -20.19
C TYR A 231 1.24 -25.49 -21.34
N GLY A 232 0.47 -24.47 -21.01
CA GLY A 232 -0.01 -23.50 -21.97
C GLY A 232 0.85 -22.25 -21.94
N CYS A 233 1.34 -21.80 -23.08
CA CYS A 233 1.96 -20.51 -23.29
C CYS A 233 0.90 -19.56 -23.86
N ILE A 234 0.64 -18.45 -23.17
CA ILE A 234 -0.33 -17.44 -23.60
C ILE A 234 0.40 -16.20 -24.12
N PHE A 235 -0.02 -15.73 -25.30
CA PHE A 235 0.34 -14.44 -25.86
C PHE A 235 -0.91 -13.54 -25.83
N THR A 236 -0.86 -12.46 -25.05
CA THR A 236 -1.97 -11.50 -24.95
C THR A 236 -1.59 -10.16 -25.55
N CYS A 237 -2.31 -9.71 -26.58
CA CYS A 237 -2.14 -8.37 -27.14
C CYS A 237 -2.51 -7.29 -26.11
N LEU A 238 -1.63 -6.31 -25.92
CA LEU A 238 -1.84 -5.28 -24.91
C LEU A 238 -2.93 -4.27 -25.30
N ALA A 239 -3.01 -3.90 -26.57
CA ALA A 239 -3.99 -2.93 -27.10
C ALA A 239 -5.40 -3.55 -27.24
N THR A 240 -5.52 -4.64 -28.01
CA THR A 240 -6.82 -5.23 -28.39
C THR A 240 -7.32 -6.29 -27.40
N ARG A 241 -6.46 -6.71 -26.47
CA ARG A 241 -6.70 -7.85 -25.56
C ARG A 241 -6.90 -9.19 -26.27
N ALA A 242 -6.65 -9.29 -27.58
CA ALA A 242 -6.64 -10.55 -28.29
C ALA A 242 -5.68 -11.55 -27.63
N THR A 243 -6.08 -12.82 -27.57
CA THR A 243 -5.32 -13.89 -26.92
C THR A 243 -5.00 -14.98 -27.92
N HIS A 244 -3.76 -15.46 -27.88
CA HIS A 244 -3.28 -16.62 -28.63
C HIS A 244 -2.67 -17.62 -27.63
N ILE A 245 -3.01 -18.91 -27.76
CA ILE A 245 -2.58 -19.95 -26.80
C ILE A 245 -1.86 -21.05 -27.56
N GLU A 246 -0.67 -21.41 -27.09
CA GLU A 246 0.12 -22.53 -27.60
C GLU A 246 0.34 -23.58 -26.51
N VAL A 247 0.17 -24.85 -26.85
CA VAL A 247 0.53 -25.96 -25.94
C VAL A 247 2.03 -26.23 -26.09
N VAL A 248 2.73 -26.29 -24.96
CA VAL A 248 4.15 -26.67 -24.88
C VAL A 248 4.33 -27.97 -24.10
N GLU A 249 5.36 -28.72 -24.47
CA GLU A 249 5.65 -30.04 -23.89
C GLU A 249 6.40 -29.93 -22.57
N SER A 250 7.38 -29.02 -22.51
CA SER A 250 8.18 -28.70 -21.33
C SER A 250 8.30 -27.18 -21.15
N LEU A 251 8.94 -26.77 -20.07
CA LEU A 251 9.25 -25.38 -19.76
C LEU A 251 10.71 -25.06 -20.05
N ASP A 252 11.29 -25.67 -21.07
CA ASP A 252 12.64 -25.34 -21.53
C ASP A 252 12.62 -24.21 -22.57
N THR A 253 13.80 -23.65 -22.83
CA THR A 253 13.98 -22.57 -23.80
C THR A 253 13.55 -22.99 -25.21
N ASP A 254 13.76 -24.24 -25.61
CA ASP A 254 13.46 -24.72 -26.96
C ASP A 254 11.94 -24.89 -27.19
N SER A 255 11.20 -25.41 -26.21
CA SER A 255 9.74 -25.47 -26.26
C SER A 255 9.12 -24.09 -26.36
N PHE A 256 9.66 -23.10 -25.65
CA PHE A 256 9.22 -21.72 -25.78
C PHE A 256 9.53 -21.13 -27.17
N ILE A 257 10.75 -21.29 -27.68
CA ILE A 257 11.10 -20.81 -29.03
C ILE A 257 10.16 -21.42 -30.08
N ASN A 258 9.82 -22.70 -29.96
CA ASN A 258 8.88 -23.35 -30.85
C ASN A 258 7.45 -22.79 -30.72
N ALA A 259 6.97 -22.54 -29.51
CA ALA A 259 5.67 -21.88 -29.29
C ALA A 259 5.66 -20.46 -29.87
N TYR A 260 6.70 -19.68 -29.62
CA TYR A 260 6.86 -18.34 -30.17
C TYR A 260 6.87 -18.36 -31.70
N ARG A 261 7.59 -19.30 -32.33
CA ARG A 261 7.61 -19.43 -33.80
C ARG A 261 6.22 -19.76 -34.35
N ARG A 262 5.47 -20.67 -33.72
CA ARG A 262 4.08 -20.96 -34.13
C ARG A 262 3.18 -19.73 -34.01
N PHE A 263 3.27 -19.03 -32.88
CA PHE A 263 2.56 -17.77 -32.67
C PHE A 263 2.91 -16.73 -33.72
N ALA A 264 4.20 -16.43 -33.92
CA ALA A 264 4.67 -15.41 -34.85
C ALA A 264 4.31 -15.74 -36.31
N ASN A 265 4.36 -17.02 -36.69
CA ASN A 265 3.95 -17.47 -38.02
C ASN A 265 2.43 -17.38 -38.23
N THR A 266 1.64 -17.46 -37.16
CA THR A 266 0.16 -17.40 -37.23
C THR A 266 -0.36 -15.96 -37.14
N ARG A 267 0.27 -15.12 -36.31
CA ARG A 267 -0.23 -13.78 -35.94
C ARG A 267 0.63 -12.63 -36.43
N GLY A 268 1.81 -12.92 -36.96
CA GLY A 268 2.83 -11.91 -37.26
C GLY A 268 3.81 -11.71 -36.09
N ASN A 269 4.94 -11.11 -36.40
CA ASN A 269 6.01 -10.90 -35.43
C ASN A 269 5.73 -9.66 -34.56
N PRO A 270 5.72 -9.79 -33.21
CA PRO A 270 5.54 -8.63 -32.33
C PRO A 270 6.75 -7.70 -32.38
N SER A 271 6.55 -6.41 -32.19
CA SER A 271 7.66 -5.47 -31.98
C SER A 271 8.17 -5.50 -30.54
N VAL A 272 7.27 -5.72 -29.58
CA VAL A 272 7.58 -5.71 -28.14
C VAL A 272 6.93 -6.88 -27.41
N VAL A 273 7.71 -7.55 -26.56
CA VAL A 273 7.29 -8.65 -25.68
C VAL A 273 7.53 -8.28 -24.23
N TYR A 274 6.51 -8.46 -23.38
CA TYR A 274 6.59 -8.31 -21.93
C TYR A 274 6.39 -9.67 -21.24
N SER A 275 7.20 -9.97 -20.24
CA SER A 275 7.02 -11.17 -19.41
C SER A 275 7.17 -10.85 -17.92
N ASP A 276 6.51 -11.63 -17.06
CA ASP A 276 6.64 -11.48 -15.61
C ASP A 276 7.96 -12.07 -15.07
N ASN A 277 8.45 -11.48 -13.97
CA ASN A 277 9.58 -11.96 -13.17
C ASN A 277 9.13 -12.32 -11.73
N GLY A 278 7.89 -12.81 -11.60
CA GLY A 278 7.23 -13.02 -10.32
C GLY A 278 7.78 -14.21 -9.54
N THR A 279 8.30 -13.98 -8.32
CA THR A 279 8.85 -15.04 -7.44
C THR A 279 7.88 -15.55 -6.36
N ASN A 280 6.68 -14.97 -6.22
CA ASN A 280 5.70 -15.32 -5.19
C ASN A 280 4.48 -16.00 -5.80
N LEU A 281 4.55 -17.32 -6.04
CA LEU A 281 3.47 -18.06 -6.68
C LEU A 281 3.13 -19.37 -5.97
N ARG A 282 2.03 -20.03 -6.35
CA ARG A 282 1.67 -21.38 -5.86
C ARG A 282 2.68 -22.42 -6.36
N ALA A 283 2.76 -23.60 -5.74
CA ALA A 283 3.82 -24.59 -6.04
C ALA A 283 4.02 -24.90 -7.54
N GLY A 284 2.95 -25.10 -8.31
CA GLY A 284 3.04 -25.34 -9.77
C GLY A 284 3.41 -24.11 -10.60
N GLU A 285 3.07 -22.91 -10.15
CA GLU A 285 3.47 -21.64 -10.79
C GLU A 285 4.91 -21.25 -10.45
N ARG A 286 5.42 -21.67 -9.27
CA ARG A 286 6.85 -21.57 -8.90
C ARG A 286 7.72 -22.45 -9.78
N GLU A 287 7.30 -23.69 -10.05
CA GLU A 287 8.00 -24.60 -10.99
C GLU A 287 8.15 -23.91 -12.35
N ILE A 288 7.09 -23.25 -12.81
CA ILE A 288 7.09 -22.53 -14.08
C ILE A 288 8.06 -21.36 -14.10
N HIS A 289 7.98 -20.49 -13.10
CA HIS A 289 8.83 -19.29 -13.07
C HIS A 289 10.30 -19.61 -12.81
N LYS A 290 10.60 -20.65 -12.02
CA LYS A 290 11.96 -21.12 -11.83
C LYS A 290 12.57 -21.59 -13.15
N ALA A 291 11.83 -22.40 -13.91
CA ALA A 291 12.27 -22.85 -15.22
C ALA A 291 12.49 -21.68 -16.19
N ILE A 292 11.59 -20.68 -16.21
CA ILE A 292 11.75 -19.46 -17.03
C ILE A 292 12.98 -18.63 -16.62
N GLN A 293 13.30 -18.56 -15.33
CA GLN A 293 14.51 -17.86 -14.86
C GLN A 293 15.80 -18.60 -15.23
N GLU A 294 15.76 -19.93 -15.30
CA GLU A 294 16.86 -20.78 -15.73
C GLU A 294 17.05 -20.79 -17.25
N TRP A 295 16.16 -20.13 -18.02
CA TRP A 295 16.33 -20.02 -19.46
C TRP A 295 17.58 -19.26 -19.84
N ASN A 296 18.19 -19.70 -20.94
CA ASN A 296 19.28 -18.97 -21.57
C ASN A 296 18.72 -17.69 -22.20
N GLN A 297 18.68 -16.61 -21.41
CA GLN A 297 18.17 -15.31 -21.83
C GLN A 297 18.97 -14.77 -23.02
N ASP A 298 20.25 -15.08 -23.12
CA ASP A 298 21.08 -14.68 -24.26
C ASP A 298 20.62 -15.36 -25.55
N LYS A 299 20.31 -16.66 -25.52
CA LYS A 299 19.76 -17.39 -26.67
C LYS A 299 18.41 -16.83 -27.11
N ILE A 300 17.53 -16.49 -26.16
CA ILE A 300 16.22 -15.88 -26.44
C ILE A 300 16.42 -14.49 -27.05
N ASN A 301 17.24 -13.65 -26.40
CA ASN A 301 17.52 -12.29 -26.86
C ASN A 301 18.17 -12.30 -28.24
N GLN A 302 19.12 -13.20 -28.53
CA GLN A 302 19.72 -13.32 -29.86
C GLN A 302 18.69 -13.72 -30.92
N THR A 303 17.87 -14.74 -30.64
CA THR A 303 16.85 -15.23 -31.58
C THR A 303 15.79 -14.15 -31.89
N LEU A 304 15.45 -13.34 -30.90
CA LEU A 304 14.43 -12.29 -31.02
C LEU A 304 14.98 -10.97 -31.55
N SER A 305 16.22 -10.61 -31.21
CA SER A 305 16.90 -9.42 -31.72
C SER A 305 17.15 -9.54 -33.22
N GLN A 306 17.45 -10.74 -33.74
CA GLN A 306 17.51 -11.02 -35.18
C GLN A 306 16.20 -10.69 -35.92
N LYS A 307 15.07 -10.64 -35.19
CA LYS A 307 13.74 -10.34 -35.72
C LYS A 307 13.25 -8.94 -35.32
N ASN A 308 14.14 -8.06 -34.83
CA ASN A 308 13.83 -6.71 -34.34
C ASN A 308 12.78 -6.68 -33.23
N VAL A 309 12.79 -7.67 -32.33
CA VAL A 309 11.83 -7.77 -31.21
C VAL A 309 12.49 -7.36 -29.90
N GLN A 310 11.90 -6.39 -29.21
CA GLN A 310 12.36 -5.95 -27.89
C GLN A 310 11.68 -6.74 -26.78
N TRP A 311 12.46 -7.32 -25.86
CA TRP A 311 11.94 -8.06 -24.70
C TRP A 311 12.15 -7.29 -23.40
N TYR A 312 11.09 -7.16 -22.60
CA TYR A 312 11.12 -6.52 -21.29
C TYR A 312 10.62 -7.46 -20.18
N PHE A 313 11.38 -7.57 -19.10
CA PHE A 313 10.94 -8.25 -17.89
C PHE A 313 10.32 -7.25 -16.90
N ASN A 314 9.16 -7.59 -16.36
CA ASN A 314 8.56 -6.80 -15.29
C ASN A 314 9.44 -6.84 -14.02
N PRO A 315 9.48 -5.78 -13.21
CA PRO A 315 10.20 -5.80 -11.94
C PRO A 315 9.70 -6.93 -11.01
N PRO A 316 10.57 -7.55 -10.20
CA PRO A 316 10.18 -8.63 -9.30
C PRO A 316 9.03 -8.23 -8.36
N LYS A 317 8.03 -9.11 -8.22
CA LYS A 317 6.80 -8.91 -7.41
C LYS A 317 5.90 -7.74 -7.87
N ALA A 318 6.05 -7.25 -9.11
CA ALA A 318 5.16 -6.26 -9.72
C ALA A 318 3.97 -6.90 -10.46
N SER A 319 3.28 -7.88 -9.86
CA SER A 319 2.16 -8.61 -10.47
C SER A 319 1.03 -7.72 -11.02
N HIS A 320 0.89 -6.49 -10.50
CA HIS A 320 -0.03 -5.49 -11.03
C HIS A 320 0.23 -5.13 -12.51
N MET A 321 1.48 -5.25 -12.99
CA MET A 321 1.84 -5.02 -14.39
C MET A 321 1.39 -6.19 -15.29
N GLY A 322 1.43 -7.43 -14.79
CA GLY A 322 0.95 -8.64 -15.47
C GLY A 322 -0.54 -8.96 -15.33
N GLY A 323 -1.30 -8.14 -14.58
CA GLY A 323 -2.72 -8.36 -14.32
C GLY A 323 -3.63 -8.48 -15.56
N VAL A 324 -3.12 -8.15 -16.75
CA VAL A 324 -3.77 -8.40 -18.05
C VAL A 324 -3.93 -9.88 -18.32
N TRP A 325 -2.81 -10.59 -18.37
CA TRP A 325 -2.77 -12.00 -18.74
C TRP A 325 -3.14 -12.87 -17.54
N GLU A 326 -2.89 -12.46 -16.30
CA GLU A 326 -3.38 -13.18 -15.11
C GLU A 326 -4.91 -13.35 -15.11
N ARG A 327 -5.65 -12.28 -15.47
CA ARG A 327 -7.11 -12.35 -15.56
C ARG A 327 -7.54 -13.30 -16.67
N VAL A 328 -6.83 -13.32 -17.80
CA VAL A 328 -7.10 -14.24 -18.90
C VAL A 328 -6.81 -15.68 -18.49
N ILE A 329 -5.69 -15.96 -17.82
CA ILE A 329 -5.35 -17.30 -17.29
C ILE A 329 -6.43 -17.80 -16.33
N ARG A 330 -7.00 -16.92 -15.49
CA ARG A 330 -8.14 -17.28 -14.63
C ARG A 330 -9.35 -17.71 -15.45
N SER A 331 -9.66 -17.00 -16.54
CA SER A 331 -10.73 -17.36 -17.47
C SER A 331 -10.44 -18.67 -18.20
N ILE A 332 -9.21 -18.88 -18.68
CA ILE A 332 -8.77 -20.16 -19.29
C ILE A 332 -9.03 -21.31 -18.33
N ARG A 333 -8.55 -21.23 -17.08
CA ARG A 333 -8.74 -22.28 -16.07
C ARG A 333 -10.22 -22.53 -15.75
N LYS A 334 -11.10 -21.53 -15.89
CA LYS A 334 -12.55 -21.69 -15.69
C LYS A 334 -13.18 -22.41 -16.88
N ILE A 335 -12.89 -21.97 -18.11
CA ILE A 335 -13.42 -22.56 -19.35
C ILE A 335 -12.93 -24.00 -19.49
N MET A 336 -11.64 -24.25 -19.27
CA MET A 336 -11.07 -25.60 -19.30
C MET A 336 -11.77 -26.55 -18.31
N ARG A 337 -12.04 -26.10 -17.08
CA ARG A 337 -12.76 -26.92 -16.10
C ARG A 337 -14.21 -27.21 -16.53
N ALA A 338 -14.84 -26.29 -17.25
CA ALA A 338 -16.18 -26.50 -17.79
C ALA A 338 -16.20 -27.49 -18.97
N ILE A 339 -15.23 -27.39 -19.89
CA ILE A 339 -15.16 -28.26 -21.08
C ILE A 339 -14.63 -29.66 -20.74
N LEU A 340 -13.50 -29.73 -20.02
CA LEU A 340 -12.78 -30.98 -19.76
C LEU A 340 -13.27 -31.70 -18.49
N GLY A 341 -13.86 -30.97 -17.53
CA GLY A 341 -14.22 -31.53 -16.23
C GLY A 341 -13.02 -32.15 -15.52
N SER A 342 -13.16 -33.42 -15.12
CA SER A 342 -12.10 -34.25 -14.50
C SER A 342 -11.42 -35.21 -15.48
N LYS A 343 -11.73 -35.15 -16.78
CA LYS A 343 -11.22 -36.11 -17.76
C LYS A 343 -9.77 -35.82 -18.12
N VAL A 344 -8.94 -36.87 -18.20
CA VAL A 344 -7.60 -36.77 -18.77
C VAL A 344 -7.68 -36.93 -20.28
N VAL A 345 -7.11 -35.98 -21.01
CA VAL A 345 -7.14 -35.91 -22.47
C VAL A 345 -5.80 -36.26 -23.11
N THR A 346 -5.80 -36.57 -24.40
CA THR A 346 -4.58 -36.72 -25.21
C THR A 346 -4.05 -35.36 -25.65
N ASP A 347 -2.81 -35.32 -26.15
CA ASP A 347 -2.18 -34.09 -26.67
C ASP A 347 -3.00 -33.44 -27.80
N GLU A 348 -3.56 -34.22 -28.72
CA GLU A 348 -4.39 -33.73 -29.82
C GLU A 348 -5.66 -33.06 -29.30
N VAL A 349 -6.39 -33.74 -28.40
CA VAL A 349 -7.60 -33.20 -27.78
C VAL A 349 -7.29 -31.94 -26.99
N LEU A 350 -6.15 -31.89 -26.28
CA LEU A 350 -5.73 -30.68 -25.57
C LEU A 350 -5.49 -29.50 -26.52
N ARG A 351 -4.80 -29.71 -27.64
CA ARG A 351 -4.54 -28.66 -28.65
C ARG A 351 -5.83 -28.12 -29.26
N THR A 352 -6.78 -29.00 -29.59
CA THR A 352 -8.10 -28.60 -30.10
C THR A 352 -8.88 -27.83 -29.04
N THR A 353 -8.92 -28.33 -27.80
CA THR A 353 -9.58 -27.64 -26.68
C THR A 353 -9.00 -26.24 -26.46
N MET A 354 -7.68 -26.08 -26.53
CA MET A 354 -7.04 -24.76 -26.39
C MET A 354 -7.42 -23.80 -27.52
N SER A 355 -7.62 -24.32 -28.73
CA SER A 355 -8.09 -23.53 -29.87
C SER A 355 -9.54 -23.07 -29.67
N GLU A 356 -10.40 -23.91 -29.11
CA GLU A 356 -11.78 -23.53 -28.73
C GLU A 356 -11.79 -22.51 -27.59
N VAL A 357 -10.98 -22.71 -26.56
CA VAL A 357 -10.82 -21.74 -25.45
C VAL A 357 -10.35 -20.39 -26.00
N GLN A 358 -9.41 -20.38 -26.93
CA GLN A 358 -8.94 -19.16 -27.60
C GLN A 358 -10.08 -18.46 -28.35
N ALA A 359 -10.92 -19.20 -29.08
CA ALA A 359 -12.06 -18.64 -29.79
C ALA A 359 -13.07 -17.99 -28.82
N ILE A 360 -13.42 -18.68 -27.72
CA ILE A 360 -14.32 -18.17 -26.67
C ILE A 360 -13.75 -16.89 -26.06
N LEU A 361 -12.46 -16.87 -25.72
CA LEU A 361 -11.81 -15.70 -25.15
C LEU A 361 -11.82 -14.52 -26.10
N ASN A 362 -11.61 -14.74 -27.40
CA ASN A 362 -11.59 -13.66 -28.38
C ASN A 362 -13.00 -13.19 -28.80
N SER A 363 -14.06 -13.93 -28.45
CA SER A 363 -15.45 -13.47 -28.59
C SER A 363 -15.96 -12.68 -27.39
N ARG A 364 -15.11 -12.41 -26.38
CA ARG A 364 -15.54 -11.67 -25.18
C ARG A 364 -15.75 -10.17 -25.48
N PRO A 365 -16.75 -9.52 -24.86
CA PRO A 365 -16.93 -8.07 -24.98
C PRO A 365 -15.73 -7.31 -24.41
N LEU A 366 -15.25 -6.30 -25.16
CA LEU A 366 -14.31 -5.29 -24.67
C LEU A 366 -15.03 -4.14 -23.97
N THR A 367 -16.24 -3.84 -24.41
CA THR A 367 -17.12 -2.78 -23.90
C THR A 367 -18.27 -3.37 -23.07
N PRO A 368 -18.87 -2.60 -22.13
CA PRO A 368 -20.07 -3.02 -21.42
C PRO A 368 -21.20 -3.33 -22.42
N LEU A 369 -22.02 -4.34 -22.11
CA LEU A 369 -23.25 -4.55 -22.87
C LEU A 369 -24.19 -3.36 -22.63
N SER A 370 -24.72 -2.79 -23.70
CA SER A 370 -25.88 -1.92 -23.62
C SER A 370 -27.16 -2.76 -23.54
N ASN A 371 -28.16 -2.22 -22.86
CA ASN A 371 -29.50 -2.81 -22.78
C ASN A 371 -30.45 -2.26 -23.86
N ASP A 372 -30.00 -1.28 -24.67
CA ASP A 372 -30.80 -0.75 -25.78
C ASP A 372 -30.67 -1.65 -27.01
N VAL A 373 -31.81 -2.04 -27.58
CA VAL A 373 -31.90 -2.87 -28.79
C VAL A 373 -31.38 -2.13 -30.04
N LYS A 374 -31.33 -0.80 -29.99
CA LYS A 374 -30.79 0.04 -31.07
C LYS A 374 -29.27 0.18 -31.05
N ASP A 375 -28.63 -0.21 -29.95
CA ASP A 375 -27.18 -0.11 -29.82
C ASP A 375 -26.48 -1.20 -30.63
N MET A 376 -25.37 -0.82 -31.26
CA MET A 376 -24.55 -1.72 -32.07
C MET A 376 -24.01 -2.88 -31.22
N GLU A 377 -23.90 -4.07 -31.83
CA GLU A 377 -23.32 -5.27 -31.21
C GLU A 377 -21.99 -4.99 -30.49
N VAL A 378 -21.76 -5.57 -29.32
CA VAL A 378 -20.55 -5.36 -28.50
C VAL A 378 -19.24 -5.57 -29.25
N LEU A 379 -18.24 -4.71 -28.98
CA LEU A 379 -16.93 -4.83 -29.62
C LEU A 379 -16.13 -6.00 -29.03
N THR A 380 -15.68 -6.95 -29.86
CA THR A 380 -14.88 -8.12 -29.42
C THR A 380 -13.53 -8.18 -30.15
N PRO A 381 -12.50 -8.82 -29.58
CA PRO A 381 -11.23 -9.05 -30.31
C PRO A 381 -11.41 -9.76 -31.66
N ASN A 382 -12.38 -10.68 -31.76
CA ASN A 382 -12.67 -11.41 -32.99
C ASN A 382 -13.17 -10.51 -34.14
N HIS A 383 -13.79 -9.37 -33.85
CA HIS A 383 -14.15 -8.39 -34.88
C HIS A 383 -12.92 -7.92 -35.66
N LEU A 384 -11.75 -7.80 -35.00
CA LEU A 384 -10.50 -7.44 -35.65
C LEU A 384 -9.71 -8.65 -36.16
N LEU A 385 -9.73 -9.79 -35.46
CA LEU A 385 -8.96 -10.97 -35.87
C LEU A 385 -9.58 -11.73 -37.04
N LEU A 386 -10.90 -11.86 -37.05
CA LEU A 386 -11.62 -12.61 -38.09
C LEU A 386 -12.16 -11.68 -39.18
N LEU A 387 -12.26 -10.37 -38.89
CA LEU A 387 -12.80 -9.36 -39.81
C LEU A 387 -14.18 -9.77 -40.36
N ARG A 388 -15.02 -10.34 -39.47
CA ARG A 388 -16.39 -10.78 -39.75
C ARG A 388 -17.32 -10.20 -38.69
N SER A 389 -18.47 -9.69 -39.12
CA SER A 389 -19.59 -9.38 -38.24
C SER A 389 -20.26 -10.71 -37.89
N ASN A 390 -20.02 -11.20 -36.67
CA ASN A 390 -20.47 -12.49 -36.13
C ASN A 390 -19.97 -13.79 -36.80
N ALA A 391 -19.43 -14.69 -35.97
CA ALA A 391 -19.12 -16.08 -36.32
C ALA A 391 -20.26 -17.06 -35.98
N ASN A 392 -21.32 -16.59 -35.33
CA ASN A 392 -22.40 -17.43 -34.79
C ASN A 392 -23.71 -17.39 -35.58
N LEU A 393 -23.78 -16.68 -36.72
CA LEU A 393 -24.92 -16.85 -37.63
C LEU A 393 -24.69 -18.10 -38.49
N PRO A 394 -25.68 -19.00 -38.63
CA PRO A 394 -25.65 -20.03 -39.66
C PRO A 394 -25.43 -19.37 -41.03
N LEU A 395 -24.59 -19.97 -41.87
CA LEU A 395 -24.28 -19.57 -43.24
C LEU A 395 -25.53 -19.60 -44.14
N GLY A 396 -26.49 -18.67 -43.98
CA GLY A 396 -27.74 -18.74 -44.72
C GLY A 396 -28.61 -17.49 -44.80
N LEU A 397 -28.32 -16.40 -44.09
CA LEU A 397 -29.12 -15.16 -44.16
C LEU A 397 -28.23 -13.98 -44.54
N HIS A 398 -27.88 -13.89 -45.82
CA HIS A 398 -27.35 -12.66 -46.39
C HIS A 398 -28.54 -11.77 -46.79
N SER A 399 -28.77 -10.69 -46.03
CA SER A 399 -29.54 -9.54 -46.52
C SER A 399 -28.73 -8.89 -47.64
N GLU A 400 -29.36 -8.74 -48.82
CA GLU A 400 -28.74 -8.29 -50.07
C GLU A 400 -28.42 -6.78 -50.14
N GLU A 401 -28.59 -5.99 -49.06
CA GLU A 401 -28.73 -4.54 -49.25
C GLU A 401 -27.46 -3.69 -49.16
N HIS A 402 -26.28 -4.21 -48.79
CA HIS A 402 -25.08 -3.36 -48.69
C HIS A 402 -24.09 -3.59 -49.84
N GLY A 403 -24.02 -2.58 -50.72
CA GLY A 403 -23.19 -2.49 -51.91
C GLY A 403 -21.87 -3.23 -51.84
N TYR A 404 -21.81 -4.34 -52.59
CA TYR A 404 -20.61 -5.10 -52.87
C TYR A 404 -19.50 -4.15 -53.36
N CYS A 405 -18.55 -3.83 -52.48
CA CYS A 405 -17.25 -3.38 -52.95
C CYS A 405 -16.69 -4.52 -53.81
N ARG A 406 -16.70 -4.37 -55.15
CA ARG A 406 -16.15 -5.34 -56.14
C ARG A 406 -14.70 -5.79 -55.84
N ARG A 407 -14.04 -5.17 -54.86
CA ARG A 407 -12.70 -5.50 -54.38
C ARG A 407 -12.76 -5.89 -52.89
N ARG A 408 -12.69 -7.19 -52.61
CA ARG A 408 -12.74 -7.79 -51.25
C ARG A 408 -11.75 -7.18 -50.25
N TRP A 409 -10.60 -6.69 -50.71
CA TRP A 409 -9.61 -6.04 -49.84
C TRP A 409 -10.09 -4.68 -49.27
N LYS A 410 -10.92 -3.93 -50.02
CA LYS A 410 -11.50 -2.67 -49.52
C LYS A 410 -12.53 -2.92 -48.42
N GLN A 411 -13.26 -4.03 -48.51
CA GLN A 411 -14.19 -4.46 -47.47
C GLN A 411 -13.46 -4.84 -46.18
N VAL A 412 -12.35 -5.58 -46.27
CA VAL A 412 -11.49 -5.90 -45.11
C VAL A 412 -10.95 -4.63 -44.45
N GLN A 413 -10.44 -3.67 -45.24
CA GLN A 413 -9.94 -2.40 -44.72
C GLN A 413 -11.06 -1.58 -44.07
N HIS A 414 -12.26 -1.57 -44.66
CA HIS A 414 -13.43 -0.93 -44.08
C HIS A 414 -13.81 -1.54 -42.71
N LEU A 415 -13.85 -2.87 -42.59
CA LEU A 415 -14.17 -3.55 -41.32
C LEU A 415 -13.10 -3.29 -40.25
N ALA A 416 -11.82 -3.28 -40.61
CA ALA A 416 -10.76 -2.89 -39.69
C ALA A 416 -10.90 -1.42 -39.24
N ASN A 417 -11.22 -0.51 -40.16
CA ASN A 417 -11.47 0.89 -39.83
C ASN A 417 -12.67 1.05 -38.90
N VAL A 418 -13.77 0.32 -39.13
CA VAL A 418 -14.93 0.31 -38.25
C VAL A 418 -14.55 -0.18 -36.85
N PHE A 419 -13.76 -1.24 -36.74
CA PHE A 419 -13.24 -1.70 -35.44
C PHE A 419 -12.48 -0.59 -34.72
N TRP A 420 -11.52 0.06 -35.38
CA TRP A 420 -10.70 1.09 -34.75
C TRP A 420 -11.50 2.35 -34.38
N GLN A 421 -12.46 2.76 -35.22
CA GLN A 421 -13.39 3.84 -34.89
C GLN A 421 -14.22 3.52 -33.65
N ARG A 422 -14.75 2.30 -33.55
CA ARG A 422 -15.50 1.84 -32.37
C ARG A 422 -14.61 1.69 -31.16
N TRP A 423 -13.40 1.18 -31.32
CA TRP A 423 -12.41 1.07 -30.25
C TRP A 423 -12.08 2.45 -29.68
N LEU A 424 -11.89 3.47 -30.53
CA LEU A 424 -11.65 4.86 -30.13
C LEU A 424 -12.85 5.50 -29.44
N LYS A 425 -14.08 5.23 -29.90
CA LYS A 425 -15.31 5.86 -29.36
C LYS A 425 -15.88 5.16 -28.14
N GLU A 426 -15.76 3.85 -28.04
CA GLU A 426 -16.43 3.04 -27.03
C GLU A 426 -15.45 2.48 -25.98
N TYR A 427 -14.28 2.01 -26.41
CA TYR A 427 -13.36 1.31 -25.52
C TYR A 427 -12.29 2.20 -24.89
N LEU A 428 -11.67 3.08 -25.68
CA LEU A 428 -10.64 4.01 -25.21
C LEU A 428 -11.15 4.95 -24.09
N PRO A 429 -12.40 5.46 -24.11
CA PRO A 429 -12.91 6.30 -23.02
C PRO A 429 -13.01 5.55 -21.68
N ILE A 430 -13.29 4.25 -21.70
CA ILE A 430 -13.28 3.42 -20.47
C ILE A 430 -11.87 3.36 -19.88
N MET A 431 -10.84 3.35 -20.73
CA MET A 431 -9.44 3.37 -20.29
C MET A 431 -8.97 4.73 -19.77
N GLN A 432 -9.63 5.82 -20.18
CA GLN A 432 -9.29 7.18 -19.74
C GLN A 432 -9.60 7.39 -18.25
N VAL A 433 -10.64 6.74 -17.73
CA VAL A 433 -11.05 6.88 -16.33
C VAL A 433 -10.16 6.06 -15.40
N ARG A 434 -9.50 6.73 -14.44
CA ARG A 434 -8.78 6.06 -13.35
C ARG A 434 -9.77 5.39 -12.40
N GLN A 435 -9.61 4.09 -12.19
CA GLN A 435 -10.50 3.29 -11.34
C GLN A 435 -10.13 3.32 -9.84
N LYS A 436 -8.85 3.56 -9.53
CA LYS A 436 -8.32 3.55 -8.15
C LYS A 436 -7.15 4.50 -8.00
N TRP A 437 -6.82 4.84 -6.75
CA TRP A 437 -5.70 5.72 -6.39
C TRP A 437 -5.76 7.05 -7.16
N LEU A 438 -6.76 7.87 -6.83
CA LEU A 438 -7.07 9.08 -7.59
C LEU A 438 -6.26 10.31 -7.18
N ARG A 439 -5.66 10.29 -5.98
CA ARG A 439 -4.96 11.44 -5.38
C ARG A 439 -3.48 11.14 -5.18
N PRO A 440 -2.58 12.10 -5.47
CA PRO A 440 -1.17 11.99 -5.10
C PRO A 440 -1.00 11.73 -3.61
N GLN A 441 -0.09 10.83 -3.28
CA GLN A 441 0.34 10.50 -1.92
C GLN A 441 1.81 10.87 -1.73
N ARG A 442 2.29 10.90 -0.49
CA ARG A 442 3.71 11.14 -0.18
C ARG A 442 4.60 10.16 -0.95
N ASN A 443 5.57 10.68 -1.67
CA ASN A 443 6.64 9.89 -2.28
C ASN A 443 7.58 9.37 -1.18
N LEU A 444 8.05 8.13 -1.34
CA LEU A 444 9.22 7.67 -0.58
C LEU A 444 10.44 8.52 -0.92
N GLN A 445 11.31 8.67 0.05
CA GLN A 445 12.59 9.36 -0.09
C GLN A 445 13.73 8.43 0.29
N ASP A 446 14.93 8.72 -0.22
CA ASP A 446 16.13 8.01 0.17
C ASP A 446 16.36 8.22 1.67
N GLY A 447 16.67 7.14 2.40
CA GLY A 447 16.76 7.15 3.86
C GLY A 447 15.47 6.78 4.61
N ASP A 448 14.30 6.72 3.95
CA ASP A 448 13.06 6.26 4.59
C ASP A 448 13.18 4.81 5.09
N LEU A 449 12.69 4.56 6.31
CA LEU A 449 12.51 3.22 6.86
C LEU A 449 11.12 2.69 6.51
N VAL A 450 11.09 1.49 5.94
CA VAL A 450 9.85 0.84 5.48
C VAL A 450 9.79 -0.61 5.94
N LEU A 451 8.57 -1.12 6.15
CA LEU A 451 8.33 -2.57 6.23
C LEU A 451 8.12 -3.13 4.83
N ILE A 452 8.76 -4.25 4.55
CA ILE A 452 8.56 -5.00 3.31
C ILE A 452 7.46 -6.03 3.56
N ALA A 453 6.28 -5.77 3.02
CA ALA A 453 5.16 -6.69 3.13
C ALA A 453 5.47 -7.98 2.36
N ASP A 454 5.57 -9.09 3.08
CA ASP A 454 5.71 -10.43 2.49
C ASP A 454 4.54 -11.32 2.90
N GLU A 455 3.90 -11.91 1.90
CA GLU A 455 2.68 -12.73 2.06
C GLU A 455 2.95 -14.02 2.82
N ASN A 456 4.19 -14.50 2.82
CA ASN A 456 4.60 -15.72 3.52
C ASN A 456 4.87 -15.48 5.02
N THR A 457 4.89 -14.23 5.48
CA THR A 457 5.17 -13.89 6.87
C THR A 457 4.01 -13.13 7.50
N PRO A 458 3.60 -13.46 8.73
CA PRO A 458 2.52 -12.75 9.40
C PRO A 458 2.90 -11.29 9.67
N ARG A 459 1.88 -10.42 9.67
CA ARG A 459 2.03 -9.02 10.07
C ARG A 459 2.70 -8.93 11.44
N GLY A 460 3.65 -8.01 11.58
CA GLY A 460 4.50 -7.91 12.78
C GLY A 460 5.85 -8.59 12.68
N LYS A 461 6.06 -9.54 11.74
CA LYS A 461 7.39 -10.13 11.45
C LYS A 461 7.97 -9.70 10.11
N TRP A 462 7.33 -8.75 9.44
CA TRP A 462 7.82 -8.22 8.17
C TRP A 462 9.21 -7.59 8.33
N PRO A 463 10.14 -7.88 7.41
CA PRO A 463 11.48 -7.33 7.50
C PRO A 463 11.45 -5.82 7.28
N ILE A 464 12.33 -5.14 8.01
CA ILE A 464 12.56 -3.69 7.86
C ILE A 464 13.59 -3.50 6.75
N GLY A 465 13.31 -2.56 5.85
CA GLY A 465 14.23 -2.12 4.81
C GLY A 465 14.47 -0.63 4.89
N LYS A 466 15.68 -0.21 4.52
CA LYS A 466 16.03 1.20 4.31
C LYS A 466 15.98 1.51 2.82
N VAL A 467 15.28 2.57 2.44
CA VAL A 467 15.24 3.04 1.05
C VAL A 467 16.61 3.60 0.68
N THR A 468 17.22 3.02 -0.35
CA THR A 468 18.52 3.46 -0.88
C THR A 468 18.36 4.30 -2.13
N LYS A 469 17.38 3.95 -2.98
CA LYS A 469 17.07 4.67 -4.20
C LYS A 469 15.59 4.53 -4.54
N VAL A 470 14.96 5.62 -4.94
CA VAL A 470 13.57 5.63 -5.43
C VAL A 470 13.50 5.66 -6.95
N ASN A 471 12.59 4.86 -7.52
CA ASN A 471 12.30 4.85 -8.96
C ASN A 471 10.98 5.58 -9.21
N LYS A 472 11.09 6.71 -9.92
CA LYS A 472 9.97 7.58 -10.28
C LYS A 472 9.42 7.19 -11.65
N GLY A 473 8.11 7.31 -11.83
CA GLY A 473 7.47 7.27 -13.14
C GLY A 473 7.74 8.56 -13.93
N ARG A 474 7.26 8.61 -15.17
CA ARG A 474 7.34 9.82 -16.03
C ARG A 474 6.61 11.03 -15.41
N ASP A 475 5.64 10.76 -14.55
CA ASP A 475 4.86 11.73 -13.78
C ASP A 475 5.60 12.24 -12.52
N GLY A 476 6.85 11.83 -12.29
CA GLY A 476 7.63 12.21 -11.11
C GLY A 476 7.20 11.51 -9.80
N LEU A 477 6.22 10.60 -9.87
CA LEU A 477 5.70 9.88 -8.70
C LEU A 477 6.42 8.55 -8.50
N VAL A 478 6.75 8.20 -7.25
CA VAL A 478 7.50 6.99 -6.92
C VAL A 478 6.63 5.74 -7.10
N ARG A 479 7.12 4.76 -7.86
CA ARG A 479 6.41 3.49 -8.17
C ARG A 479 7.06 2.28 -7.55
N SER A 480 8.39 2.29 -7.46
CA SER A 480 9.18 1.27 -6.79
C SER A 480 10.37 1.91 -6.09
N ALA A 481 10.95 1.18 -5.15
CA ALA A 481 12.15 1.59 -4.44
C ALA A 481 13.11 0.41 -4.31
N CYS A 482 14.40 0.70 -4.39
CA CYS A 482 15.49 -0.19 -4.00
C CYS A 482 15.69 -0.07 -2.49
N LEU A 483 15.78 -1.22 -1.83
CA LEU A 483 15.82 -1.33 -0.38
C LEU A 483 17.03 -2.13 0.04
N SER A 484 17.72 -1.68 1.08
CA SER A 484 18.69 -2.49 1.82
C SER A 484 17.99 -3.15 3.00
N THR A 485 18.05 -4.48 3.10
CA THR A 485 17.57 -5.22 4.27
C THR A 485 18.64 -5.28 5.37
N SER A 486 18.25 -5.69 6.58
CA SER A 486 19.19 -5.93 7.70
C SER A 486 20.22 -7.04 7.40
N SER A 487 19.94 -7.91 6.43
CA SER A 487 20.84 -8.97 5.96
C SER A 487 21.84 -8.50 4.88
N GLY A 488 21.83 -7.21 4.52
CA GLY A 488 22.71 -6.64 3.48
C GLY A 488 22.26 -6.91 2.04
N SER A 489 21.14 -7.61 1.84
CA SER A 489 20.61 -7.86 0.49
C SER A 489 19.88 -6.64 -0.07
N MET A 490 20.16 -6.32 -1.33
CA MET A 490 19.51 -5.24 -2.07
C MET A 490 18.30 -5.78 -2.82
N VAL A 491 17.13 -5.21 -2.55
CA VAL A 491 15.86 -5.72 -3.10
C VAL A 491 15.04 -4.56 -3.67
N THR A 492 14.57 -4.70 -4.91
CA THR A 492 13.63 -3.75 -5.52
C THR A 492 12.19 -4.21 -5.28
N ARG A 493 11.34 -3.32 -4.77
CA ARG A 493 9.91 -3.60 -4.51
C ARG A 493 9.00 -2.46 -4.95
N PRO A 494 7.78 -2.76 -5.43
CA PRO A 494 6.78 -1.75 -5.68
C PRO A 494 6.28 -1.14 -4.36
N ILE A 495 5.91 0.13 -4.36
CA ILE A 495 5.42 0.84 -3.16
C ILE A 495 4.19 0.18 -2.53
N THR A 496 3.38 -0.54 -3.32
CA THR A 496 2.19 -1.28 -2.85
C THR A 496 2.54 -2.49 -1.98
N LYS A 497 3.83 -2.80 -1.83
CA LYS A 497 4.35 -3.80 -0.91
C LYS A 497 5.21 -3.19 0.19
N LEU A 498 5.21 -1.87 0.34
CA LEU A 498 6.01 -1.15 1.33
C LEU A 498 5.10 -0.38 2.27
N CYS A 499 5.36 -0.46 3.58
CA CYS A 499 4.66 0.32 4.58
C CYS A 499 5.65 1.30 5.20
N PHE A 500 5.38 2.61 5.10
CA PHE A 500 6.22 3.62 5.71
C PHE A 500 6.22 3.52 7.23
N LEU A 501 7.41 3.60 7.84
CA LEU A 501 7.57 3.66 9.29
C LEU A 501 7.98 5.06 9.72
N GLU A 502 9.14 5.53 9.26
CA GLU A 502 9.76 6.77 9.70
C GLU A 502 10.76 7.27 8.66
N HIS A 503 10.95 8.58 8.62
CA HIS A 503 12.02 9.20 7.85
C HIS A 503 13.23 9.32 8.77
N GLN A 504 14.36 8.74 8.37
CA GLN A 504 15.60 8.94 9.11
C GLN A 504 16.17 10.30 8.72
N GLU A 505 15.95 11.32 9.55
CA GLU A 505 16.73 12.56 9.48
C GLU A 505 18.20 12.19 9.73
N GLN A 506 19.09 12.61 8.82
CA GLN A 506 20.53 12.38 8.94
C GLN A 506 21.13 13.16 10.10
#